data_AF-A0A7W0N3G8-F1
#
_entry.id   AF-A0A7W0N3G8-F1
#
_cell.length_a   1.000
_cell.length_b   1.000
_cell.length_c   1.000
_cell.angle_alpha   90.00
_cell.angle_beta   90.00
_cell.angle_gamma   90.00
#
_symmetry.space_group_name_H-M   'P 1'
#
loop_
_entity.id
_entity.type
_entity.pdbx_description
1 polymer ?
#
loop_
_entity_poly.entity_id
_entity_poly.type
_entity_poly.pdbx_seq_one_letter_code
_entity_poly.pdbx_strand_id
1 'polypeptide(L)'
;MFITFLSDFGLKDDFVGTCHGVMKTIAPEAQIIDITHGIPAQAVLEGALVLANTIAYMPIGVHLAVVDPGVGGPRRPLALRDGAGRLFIGPDNGLLLPAASRAGIAEAHELANPEYALQAVSRTFHGRDL
;
A
#
# COMPACT_ATOMS: atom_id res chain seq x y z
N MET A 1 -10.56 -4.59 11.78
CA MET A 1 -9.84 -3.55 11.00
C MET A 1 -9.81 -4.01 9.55
N PHE A 2 -9.94 -3.08 8.58
CA PHE A 2 -9.85 -3.40 7.16
C PHE A 2 -8.50 -2.98 6.59
N ILE A 3 -7.95 -3.82 5.72
CA ILE A 3 -6.79 -3.52 4.88
C ILE A 3 -7.26 -3.69 3.43
N THR A 4 -7.22 -2.64 2.62
CA THR A 4 -7.40 -2.77 1.17
C THR A 4 -6.05 -2.86 0.50
N PHE A 5 -5.90 -3.71 -0.51
CA PHE A 5 -4.61 -3.92 -1.17
C PHE A 5 -4.71 -3.75 -2.69
N LEU A 6 -3.85 -2.90 -3.25
CA LEU A 6 -3.68 -2.69 -4.69
C LEU A 6 -2.21 -2.89 -5.08
N SER A 7 -1.92 -3.62 -6.14
CA SER A 7 -0.55 -3.68 -6.67
C SER A 7 -0.44 -3.99 -8.17
N ASP A 8 0.78 -3.93 -8.69
CA ASP A 8 1.17 -4.38 -10.03
C ASP A 8 1.83 -5.78 -10.05
N PHE A 9 1.66 -6.57 -8.98
CA PHE A 9 2.32 -7.88 -8.84
C PHE A 9 1.72 -8.96 -9.73
N GLY A 10 0.45 -8.82 -10.14
CA GLY A 10 -0.31 -9.92 -10.70
C GLY A 10 -0.77 -10.94 -9.65
N LEU A 11 -1.41 -12.00 -10.13
CA LEU A 11 -1.94 -13.11 -9.32
C LEU A 11 -1.40 -14.47 -9.77
N LYS A 12 -0.35 -14.48 -10.61
CA LYS A 12 0.18 -15.72 -11.20
C LYS A 12 1.24 -16.38 -10.33
N ASP A 13 1.91 -15.61 -9.49
CA ASP A 13 2.97 -16.03 -8.60
C ASP A 13 2.56 -15.84 -7.12
N ASP A 14 3.53 -15.97 -6.22
CA ASP A 14 3.34 -16.02 -4.78
C ASP A 14 3.33 -14.65 -4.07
N PHE A 15 3.57 -13.54 -4.79
CA PHE A 15 3.79 -12.24 -4.16
C PHE A 15 2.61 -11.78 -3.30
N VAL A 16 1.40 -11.75 -3.87
CA VAL A 16 0.19 -11.30 -3.16
C VAL A 16 -0.13 -12.22 -1.98
N GLY A 17 -0.06 -13.54 -2.18
CA GLY A 17 -0.29 -14.53 -1.13
C GLY A 17 0.68 -14.38 0.03
N THR A 18 1.95 -14.06 -0.27
CA THR A 18 2.97 -13.81 0.75
C THR A 18 2.68 -12.55 1.55
N CYS A 19 2.30 -11.45 0.89
CA CYS A 19 1.88 -10.22 1.56
C CYS A 19 0.68 -10.48 2.50
N HIS A 20 -0.34 -11.20 2.03
CA HIS A 20 -1.48 -11.59 2.86
C HIS A 20 -1.05 -12.43 4.08
N GLY A 21 -0.15 -13.40 3.89
CA GLY A 21 0.38 -14.22 4.96
C GLY A 21 1.06 -13.38 6.06
N VAL A 22 1.94 -12.46 5.68
CA VAL A 22 2.62 -11.54 6.62
C VAL A 22 1.61 -10.66 7.35
N MET A 23 0.67 -10.04 6.62
CA MET A 23 -0.39 -9.23 7.24
C MET A 23 -1.19 -10.03 8.27
N LYS A 24 -1.50 -11.29 7.98
CA LYS A 24 -2.25 -12.18 8.89
C LYS A 24 -1.43 -12.68 10.07
N THR A 25 -0.12 -12.81 9.94
CA THR A 25 0.75 -13.10 11.10
C THR A 25 0.83 -11.91 12.05
N ILE A 26 0.84 -10.68 11.53
CA ILE A 26 0.90 -9.45 12.34
C ILE A 26 -0.47 -9.10 12.92
N ALA A 27 -1.53 -9.17 12.10
CA ALA A 27 -2.90 -8.81 12.46
C ALA A 27 -3.89 -9.89 12.00
N PRO A 28 -4.05 -11.00 12.75
CA PRO A 28 -4.88 -12.14 12.36
C PRO A 28 -6.34 -11.79 12.03
N GLU A 29 -6.90 -10.83 12.77
CA GLU A 29 -8.29 -10.38 12.65
C GLU A 29 -8.51 -9.31 11.56
N ALA A 30 -7.46 -8.86 10.87
CA ALA A 30 -7.60 -7.86 9.81
C ALA A 30 -8.33 -8.46 8.60
N GLN A 31 -9.39 -7.80 8.12
CA GLN A 31 -10.09 -8.21 6.90
C GLN A 31 -9.40 -7.58 5.69
N ILE A 32 -8.93 -8.41 4.76
CA ILE A 32 -8.20 -7.97 3.58
C ILE A 32 -9.16 -7.91 2.39
N ILE A 33 -9.16 -6.78 1.69
CA ILE A 33 -9.94 -6.54 0.46
C ILE A 33 -8.96 -6.19 -0.65
N ASP A 34 -8.73 -7.10 -1.58
CA ASP A 34 -7.92 -6.77 -2.76
C ASP A 34 -8.75 -5.88 -3.68
N ILE A 35 -8.26 -4.66 -3.93
CA ILE A 35 -8.84 -3.75 -4.92
C ILE A 35 -8.55 -4.32 -6.31
N THR A 36 -7.27 -4.57 -6.58
CA THR A 36 -6.79 -5.28 -7.78
C THR A 36 -5.29 -5.51 -7.65
N HIS A 37 -4.82 -6.61 -8.23
CA HIS A 37 -3.39 -6.86 -8.46
C HIS A 37 -3.06 -6.86 -9.95
N GLY A 38 -3.98 -6.36 -10.78
CA GLY A 38 -3.87 -6.33 -12.23
C GLY A 38 -3.37 -5.01 -12.79
N ILE A 39 -2.82 -4.12 -11.97
CA ILE A 39 -2.18 -2.90 -12.50
C ILE A 39 -1.00 -3.33 -13.38
N PRO A 40 -0.83 -2.76 -14.59
CA PRO A 40 0.32 -3.08 -15.41
C PRO A 40 1.62 -2.75 -14.68
N ALA A 41 2.64 -3.57 -14.91
CA ALA A 41 3.94 -3.42 -14.25
C ALA A 41 4.45 -1.97 -14.38
N GLN A 42 4.81 -1.38 -13.24
CA GLN A 42 5.35 -0.03 -13.10
C GLN A 42 4.40 1.12 -13.50
N ALA A 43 3.11 0.84 -13.78
CA ALA A 43 2.14 1.85 -14.19
C ALA A 43 1.59 2.65 -12.99
N VAL A 44 2.45 3.48 -12.38
CA VAL A 44 2.15 4.26 -11.17
C VAL A 44 0.89 5.12 -11.34
N LEU A 45 0.75 5.81 -12.48
CA LEU A 45 -0.40 6.66 -12.76
C LEU A 45 -1.71 5.86 -12.82
N GLU A 46 -1.69 4.69 -13.45
CA GLU A 46 -2.87 3.83 -13.55
C GLU A 46 -3.29 3.32 -12.16
N GLY A 47 -2.34 2.83 -11.37
CA GLY A 47 -2.58 2.45 -9.97
C GLY A 47 -3.17 3.60 -9.14
N ALA A 48 -2.67 4.82 -9.35
CA ALA A 48 -3.13 6.00 -8.62
C ALA A 48 -4.58 6.37 -8.96
N LEU A 49 -4.95 6.27 -10.23
CA LEU A 49 -6.32 6.52 -10.70
C LEU A 49 -7.29 5.43 -10.22
N VAL A 50 -6.88 4.15 -10.25
CA VAL A 50 -7.69 3.04 -9.73
C VAL A 50 -7.91 3.20 -8.23
N LEU A 51 -6.88 3.52 -7.45
CA LEU A 51 -7.01 3.77 -6.01
C LEU A 51 -7.99 4.94 -5.75
N ALA A 52 -7.83 6.05 -6.47
CA ALA A 52 -8.66 7.23 -6.27
C ALA A 52 -10.14 7.03 -6.67
N ASN A 53 -10.43 6.11 -7.58
CA ASN A 53 -11.79 5.79 -8.01
C ASN A 53 -12.48 4.76 -7.11
N THR A 54 -11.73 4.03 -6.29
CA THR A 54 -12.26 2.95 -5.45
C THR A 54 -12.40 3.37 -3.99
N ILE A 55 -11.55 4.27 -3.49
CA ILE A 55 -11.44 4.62 -2.07
C ILE A 55 -12.75 5.06 -1.40
N ALA A 56 -13.61 5.77 -2.11
CA ALA A 56 -14.88 6.28 -1.58
C ALA A 56 -15.87 5.15 -1.21
N TYR A 57 -15.70 3.96 -1.80
CA TYR A 57 -16.52 2.78 -1.57
C TYR A 57 -15.91 1.82 -0.53
N MET A 58 -14.69 2.09 -0.08
CA MET A 58 -13.98 1.24 0.86
C MET A 58 -14.30 1.62 2.31
N PRO A 59 -14.31 0.65 3.23
CA PRO A 59 -14.44 0.94 4.66
C PRO A 59 -13.27 1.80 5.14
N ILE A 60 -13.49 2.56 6.22
CA ILE A 60 -12.39 3.28 6.88
C ILE A 60 -11.39 2.24 7.40
N GLY A 61 -10.13 2.38 7.00
CA GLY A 61 -9.07 1.44 7.36
C GLY A 61 -7.73 1.82 6.75
N VAL A 62 -6.91 0.79 6.53
CA VAL A 62 -5.60 0.91 5.89
C VAL A 62 -5.74 0.62 4.40
N HIS A 63 -5.25 1.51 3.56
CA HIS A 63 -5.29 1.40 2.12
C HIS A 63 -3.85 1.28 1.61
N LEU A 64 -3.41 0.05 1.45
CA LEU A 64 -2.09 -0.30 0.95
C LEU A 64 -2.11 -0.31 -0.59
N ALA A 65 -1.22 0.46 -1.20
CA ALA A 65 -1.02 0.46 -2.64
C ALA A 65 0.47 0.36 -2.96
N VAL A 66 0.83 -0.61 -3.82
CA VAL A 66 2.23 -0.87 -4.19
C VAL A 66 2.35 -1.01 -5.70
N VAL A 67 2.79 0.06 -6.34
CA VAL A 67 3.29 0.09 -7.72
C VAL A 67 4.59 0.86 -7.67
N ASP A 68 5.71 0.16 -7.68
CA ASP A 68 6.98 0.72 -7.21
C ASP A 68 8.17 0.38 -8.12
N PRO A 69 8.34 1.09 -9.25
CA PRO A 69 9.54 0.95 -10.07
C PRO A 69 10.83 1.39 -9.35
N GLY A 70 10.70 2.12 -8.23
CA GLY A 70 11.82 2.65 -7.44
C GLY A 70 12.17 1.81 -6.21
N VAL A 71 11.67 0.57 -6.10
CA VAL A 71 11.91 -0.32 -4.95
C VAL A 71 13.40 -0.49 -4.68
N GLY A 72 13.79 -0.47 -3.40
CA GLY A 72 15.20 -0.49 -2.98
C GLY A 72 16.02 0.75 -3.34
N GLY A 73 15.39 1.77 -3.94
CA GLY A 73 15.98 3.07 -4.27
C GLY A 73 15.76 4.13 -3.19
N PRO A 74 15.93 5.42 -3.53
CA PRO A 74 15.86 6.53 -2.57
C PRO A 74 14.41 6.92 -2.20
N ARG A 75 13.39 6.33 -2.83
CA ARG A 75 11.99 6.66 -2.54
C ARG A 75 11.66 6.24 -1.11
N ARG A 76 10.88 7.06 -0.42
CA ARG A 76 10.46 6.79 0.96
C ARG A 76 9.22 5.88 0.99
N PRO A 77 9.08 4.99 1.97
CA PRO A 77 7.78 4.42 2.33
C PRO A 77 6.98 5.45 3.15
N LEU A 78 5.73 5.69 2.79
CA LEU A 78 4.89 6.72 3.40
C LEU A 78 3.61 6.16 4.00
N ALA A 79 3.16 6.84 5.05
CA ALA A 79 1.79 6.77 5.56
C ALA A 79 1.16 8.17 5.54
N LEU A 80 0.00 8.30 4.89
CA LEU A 80 -0.82 9.51 4.92
C LEU A 80 -2.09 9.23 5.69
N ARG A 81 -2.55 10.18 6.52
CA ARG A 81 -3.84 10.07 7.22
C ARG A 81 -4.81 11.13 6.73
N ASP A 82 -6.05 10.75 6.43
CA ASP A 82 -7.12 11.71 6.16
C ASP A 82 -7.85 12.17 7.43
N GLY A 83 -8.75 13.14 7.30
CA GLY A 83 -9.57 13.63 8.41
C GLY A 83 -10.63 12.63 8.93
N ALA A 84 -10.92 11.57 8.18
CA ALA A 84 -11.84 10.50 8.56
C ALA A 84 -11.14 9.32 9.25
N GLY A 85 -9.81 9.35 9.35
CA GLY A 85 -9.00 8.30 9.97
C GLY A 85 -8.57 7.18 9.01
N ARG A 86 -8.74 7.33 7.70
CA ARG A 86 -8.15 6.41 6.72
C ARG A 86 -6.64 6.61 6.66
N LEU A 87 -5.92 5.50 6.52
CA LEU A 87 -4.47 5.49 6.34
C LEU A 87 -4.17 5.04 4.91
N PHE A 88 -3.38 5.82 4.18
CA PHE A 88 -2.89 5.49 2.84
C PHE A 88 -1.42 5.12 2.94
N ILE A 89 -1.07 3.89 2.58
CA ILE A 89 0.27 3.33 2.77
C ILE A 89 0.86 2.95 1.41
N GLY A 90 2.10 3.35 1.14
CA GLY A 90 2.75 3.05 -0.13
C GLY A 90 4.01 3.86 -0.42
N PRO A 91 4.57 3.75 -1.63
CA PRO A 91 5.77 4.48 -2.06
C PRO A 91 5.53 5.99 -2.26
N ASP A 92 6.54 6.80 -1.90
CA ASP A 92 6.63 8.22 -2.24
C ASP A 92 6.97 8.43 -3.73
N ASN A 93 6.03 8.08 -4.60
CA ASN A 93 6.20 8.18 -6.07
C ASN A 93 4.95 8.76 -6.77
N GLY A 94 4.02 9.32 -6.00
CA GLY A 94 2.76 9.87 -6.51
C GLY A 94 1.57 8.90 -6.52
N LEU A 95 1.78 7.60 -6.26
CA LEU A 95 0.71 6.59 -6.26
C LEU A 95 -0.46 6.93 -5.33
N LEU A 96 -0.17 7.44 -4.14
CA LEU A 96 -1.19 7.70 -3.11
C LEU A 96 -1.91 9.03 -3.31
N LEU A 97 -1.29 9.99 -4.00
CA LEU A 97 -1.71 11.39 -3.98
C LEU A 97 -3.13 11.61 -4.51
N PRO A 98 -3.56 11.03 -5.65
CA PRO A 98 -4.91 11.27 -6.15
C PRO A 98 -6.01 10.82 -5.19
N ALA A 99 -5.81 9.70 -4.48
CA ALA A 99 -6.78 9.19 -3.51
C ALA A 99 -6.74 9.99 -2.19
N ALA A 100 -5.55 10.17 -1.62
CA ALA A 100 -5.37 10.86 -0.35
C ALA A 100 -5.76 12.36 -0.44
N SER A 101 -5.48 13.02 -1.57
CA SER A 101 -5.86 14.43 -1.78
C SER A 101 -7.37 14.62 -1.86
N ARG A 102 -8.09 13.68 -2.51
CA ARG A 102 -9.57 13.71 -2.55
C ARG A 102 -10.18 13.52 -1.16
N ALA A 103 -9.53 12.73 -0.32
CA ALA A 103 -9.96 12.49 1.07
C ALA A 103 -9.56 13.61 2.04
N GLY A 104 -8.59 14.46 1.66
CA GLY A 104 -8.04 15.54 2.47
C GLY A 104 -6.96 15.04 3.43
N ILE A 105 -5.69 15.33 3.12
CA ILE A 105 -4.53 14.88 3.91
C ILE A 105 -4.42 15.73 5.19
N ALA A 106 -4.49 15.07 6.34
CA ALA A 106 -4.31 15.68 7.66
C ALA A 106 -2.89 15.47 8.21
N GLU A 107 -2.29 14.32 7.96
CA GLU A 107 -0.92 14.00 8.40
C GLU A 107 -0.17 13.19 7.34
N ALA A 108 1.16 13.31 7.35
CA ALA A 108 2.07 12.53 6.52
C ALA A 108 3.28 12.10 7.34
N HIS A 109 3.63 10.82 7.27
CA HIS A 109 4.73 10.21 8.02
C HIS A 109 5.57 9.35 7.08
N GLU A 110 6.89 9.36 7.30
CA GLU A 110 7.80 8.39 6.71
C GLU A 110 7.83 7.14 7.59
N LEU A 111 7.76 5.95 6.98
CA LEU A 111 7.84 4.66 7.67
C LEU A 111 9.31 4.28 7.89
N ALA A 112 9.98 4.97 8.82
CA ALA A 112 11.41 4.80 9.10
C ALA A 112 11.72 4.00 10.38
N ASN A 113 10.73 3.58 11.17
CA ASN A 113 10.97 2.81 12.39
C ASN A 113 11.28 1.34 12.06
N PRO A 114 12.51 0.84 12.29
CA PRO A 114 12.90 -0.53 11.96
C PRO A 114 12.16 -1.60 12.77
N GLU A 115 11.56 -1.26 13.92
CA GLU A 115 10.79 -2.21 14.72
C GLU A 115 9.52 -2.71 14.00
N TYR A 116 9.05 -1.97 13.00
CA TYR A 116 7.87 -2.33 12.20
C TYR A 116 8.21 -3.02 10.88
N ALA A 117 9.49 -3.15 10.55
CA ALA A 117 9.96 -3.87 9.38
C ALA A 117 10.19 -5.36 9.70
N LEU A 118 10.08 -6.22 8.69
CA LEU A 118 10.56 -7.60 8.83
C LEU A 118 12.08 -7.63 9.04
N GLN A 119 12.57 -8.64 9.78
CA GLN A 119 13.99 -8.75 10.14
C GLN A 119 14.94 -8.73 8.93
N ALA A 120 14.47 -9.21 7.77
CA ALA A 120 15.21 -9.15 6.52
C ALA A 120 14.41 -8.35 5.49
N VAL A 121 14.86 -7.12 5.22
CA VAL A 121 14.28 -6.25 4.19
C VAL A 121 14.92 -6.55 2.83
N SER A 122 14.14 -7.12 1.91
CA SER A 122 14.54 -7.41 0.54
C SER A 122 14.63 -6.13 -0.27
N ARG A 123 15.71 -5.98 -1.04
CA ARG A 123 15.89 -4.84 -1.95
C ARG A 123 14.84 -4.77 -3.07
N THR A 124 14.12 -5.86 -3.33
CA THR A 124 13.18 -5.98 -4.44
C THR A 124 11.75 -6.21 -3.98
N PHE A 125 11.48 -6.38 -2.68
CA PHE A 125 10.15 -6.73 -2.21
C PHE A 125 9.72 -6.00 -0.92
N HIS A 126 9.90 -4.68 -0.91
CA HIS A 126 9.46 -3.82 0.19
C HIS A 126 7.95 -3.94 0.49
N GLY A 127 7.10 -4.28 -0.48
CA GLY A 127 5.66 -4.46 -0.23
C GLY A 127 5.32 -5.61 0.73
N ARG A 128 6.26 -6.50 1.01
CA ARG A 128 6.17 -7.53 2.06
C ARG A 128 6.86 -7.11 3.35
N ASP A 129 7.95 -6.36 3.24
CA ASP A 129 8.94 -6.18 4.32
C ASP A 129 8.79 -4.87 5.11
N LEU A 130 8.14 -3.84 4.54
CA LEU A 130 8.04 -2.48 5.06
C LEU A 130 6.60 -1.97 5.12
#